data_AF-A0A821SCF1-F1
#
_entry.id   AF-A0A821SCF1-F1
#
_cell.length_a   1.000
_cell.length_b   1.000
_cell.length_c   1.000
_cell.angle_alpha   90.00
_cell.angle_beta   90.00
_cell.angle_gamma   90.00
#
_symmetry.space_group_name_H-M   'P 1'
#
loop_
_entity.id
_entity.type
_entity.pdbx_description
1 polymer ?
#
loop_
_entity_poly.entity_id
_entity_poly.type
_entity_poly.pdbx_seq_one_letter_code
_entity_poly.pdbx_strand_id
1 'polypeptide(L)'
;MNMPTTRISKFLGKLLRPLFDKHARSTTIIDGVDLIHCLEAYTTNRHLIPKTYLCTFDITDLYTMLPHEESLDILIEFLVQHGYQKVQNIPIDIIRKLALIVIKENVFVYEKKFYRQAIGGAMGSAFTLTLANIFMWKWEKQLVHRLKVSNEIYGRYVDDIFFTSNDSLESIDQMLDEANNFHPNIKLVRKIGRNVPFLDVLIENRKGTLTISVYHKEAAEPYVVPFGSDHPGHVFRNTADTAITRAVRYSRTLSEFEEEIRQMKLMFLYNEAHEYCSDHWNLSESQLKTRIDDQDDQIYSECEKRQQGKMQPETGKTKTSRSSTAKQPLT
;
A
#
# COMPACT_ATOMS: atom_id res chain seq x y z
N MET A 1 -20.07 21.02 -0.90
CA MET A 1 -19.68 22.21 -1.68
C MET A 1 -20.03 21.95 -3.14
N ASN A 2 -21.02 22.65 -3.71
CA ASN A 2 -21.43 22.47 -5.11
C ASN A 2 -20.63 23.43 -6.00
N MET A 3 -19.43 23.03 -6.40
CA MET A 3 -18.69 23.80 -7.40
C MET A 3 -19.28 23.57 -8.80
N PRO A 4 -19.24 24.56 -9.70
CA PRO A 4 -19.71 24.40 -11.09
C PRO A 4 -19.04 23.21 -11.80
N THR A 5 -17.76 22.96 -11.49
CA THR A 5 -16.96 21.89 -12.09
C THR A 5 -17.13 20.51 -11.45
N THR A 6 -17.89 20.38 -10.34
CA THR A 6 -18.00 19.12 -9.58
C THR A 6 -18.50 17.96 -10.44
N ARG A 7 -19.48 18.20 -11.33
CA ARG A 7 -20.02 17.14 -12.21
C ARG A 7 -19.00 16.69 -13.25
N ILE A 8 -18.27 17.63 -13.85
CA ILE A 8 -17.19 17.33 -14.81
C ILE A 8 -16.06 16.59 -14.09
N SER A 9 -15.67 17.04 -12.90
CA SER A 9 -14.67 16.36 -12.07
C SER A 9 -15.06 14.91 -11.75
N LYS A 10 -16.31 14.66 -11.34
CA LYS A 10 -16.80 13.31 -11.06
C LYS A 10 -16.81 12.45 -12.32
N PHE A 11 -17.21 13.04 -13.44
CA PHE A 11 -17.22 12.38 -14.74
C PHE A 11 -15.80 11.96 -15.16
N LEU A 12 -14.85 12.89 -15.17
CA LEU A 12 -13.45 12.60 -15.51
C LEU A 12 -12.81 11.60 -14.55
N GLY A 13 -13.09 11.71 -13.24
CA GLY A 13 -12.63 10.73 -12.25
C GLY A 13 -13.11 9.31 -12.58
N LYS A 14 -14.39 9.12 -12.88
CA LYS A 14 -14.95 7.81 -13.28
C LYS A 14 -14.36 7.31 -14.61
N LEU A 15 -14.06 8.22 -15.54
CA LEU A 15 -13.54 7.89 -16.86
C LEU A 15 -12.06 7.44 -16.79
N LEU A 16 -11.24 8.15 -16.02
CA LEU A 16 -9.78 8.03 -16.04
C LEU A 16 -9.22 7.14 -14.93
N ARG A 17 -9.87 7.08 -13.75
CA ARG A 17 -9.37 6.31 -12.60
C ARG A 17 -9.17 4.82 -12.92
N PRO A 18 -10.11 4.13 -13.59
CA PRO A 18 -9.90 2.72 -13.96
C PRO A 18 -8.72 2.50 -14.91
N LEU A 19 -8.40 3.48 -15.76
CA LEU A 19 -7.24 3.40 -16.65
C LEU A 19 -5.94 3.54 -15.87
N PHE A 20 -5.89 4.48 -14.92
CA PHE A 20 -4.76 4.62 -14.01
C PHE A 20 -4.55 3.33 -13.21
N ASP A 21 -5.60 2.84 -12.54
CA ASP A 21 -5.51 1.63 -11.71
C ASP A 21 -5.04 0.42 -12.53
N LYS A 22 -5.48 0.30 -13.78
CA LYS A 22 -5.05 -0.78 -14.69
C LYS A 22 -3.54 -0.71 -15.00
N HIS A 23 -3.03 0.46 -15.35
CA HIS A 23 -1.66 0.59 -15.88
C HIS A 23 -0.61 0.87 -14.80
N ALA A 24 -1.00 1.44 -13.66
CA ALA A 24 -0.13 1.77 -12.53
C ALA A 24 -0.20 0.75 -11.38
N ARG A 25 -0.93 -0.37 -11.53
CA ARG A 25 -1.08 -1.38 -10.46
C ARG A 25 0.25 -1.85 -9.87
N SER A 26 1.27 -2.01 -10.71
CA SER A 26 2.58 -2.53 -10.27
C SER A 26 3.36 -1.61 -9.33
N THR A 27 2.97 -0.33 -9.22
CA THR A 27 3.60 0.66 -8.33
C THR A 27 2.62 1.21 -7.30
N THR A 28 1.34 0.80 -7.34
CA THR A 28 0.28 1.31 -6.47
C THR A 28 -0.04 0.29 -5.38
N ILE A 29 0.03 0.75 -4.12
CA ILE A 29 -0.45 0.02 -2.95
C ILE A 29 -1.90 0.42 -2.70
N ILE A 30 -2.76 -0.57 -2.47
CA ILE A 30 -4.19 -0.34 -2.22
C ILE A 30 -4.47 -0.09 -0.73
N ASP A 31 -3.82 -0.85 0.14
CA ASP A 31 -3.94 -0.76 1.59
C ASP A 31 -2.74 -1.45 2.27
N GLY A 32 -2.74 -1.48 3.61
CA GLY A 32 -1.68 -2.15 4.36
C GLY A 32 -1.60 -3.66 4.10
N VAL A 33 -2.71 -4.32 3.76
CA VAL A 33 -2.70 -5.77 3.46
C VAL A 33 -2.00 -6.05 2.14
N ASP A 34 -2.26 -5.23 1.11
CA ASP A 34 -1.57 -5.31 -0.18
C ASP A 34 -0.05 -5.17 -0.01
N LEU A 35 0.39 -4.22 0.82
CA LEU A 35 1.81 -4.06 1.14
C LEU A 35 2.40 -5.26 1.90
N ILE A 36 1.65 -5.81 2.86
CA ILE A 36 2.07 -6.99 3.62
C ILE A 36 2.32 -8.17 2.68
N HIS A 37 1.42 -8.42 1.73
CA HIS A 37 1.61 -9.49 0.74
C HIS A 37 2.85 -9.26 -0.13
N CYS A 38 3.13 -8.02 -0.53
CA CYS A 38 4.37 -7.68 -1.24
C CYS A 38 5.62 -8.00 -0.40
N LEU A 39 5.61 -7.64 0.89
CA LEU A 39 6.72 -7.89 1.82
C LEU A 39 6.92 -9.37 2.12
N GLU A 40 5.84 -10.14 2.25
CA GLU A 40 5.88 -11.60 2.44
C GLU A 40 6.49 -12.29 1.21
N ALA A 41 6.10 -11.89 0.01
CA ALA A 41 6.69 -12.39 -1.23
C ALA A 41 8.20 -12.05 -1.32
N TYR A 42 8.57 -10.80 -0.99
CA TYR A 42 9.96 -10.35 -0.95
C TYR A 42 10.82 -11.13 0.07
N THR A 43 10.23 -11.45 1.22
CA THR A 43 10.87 -12.26 2.27
C THR A 43 11.01 -13.72 1.83
N THR A 44 9.98 -14.30 1.21
CA THR A 44 9.97 -15.67 0.68
C THR A 44 11.05 -15.86 -0.38
N ASN A 45 11.26 -14.85 -1.22
CA ASN A 45 12.33 -14.81 -2.23
C ASN A 45 13.73 -14.53 -1.65
N ARG A 46 13.87 -14.46 -0.31
CA ARG A 46 15.12 -14.21 0.41
C ARG A 46 15.80 -12.88 0.08
N HIS A 47 15.03 -11.88 -0.33
CA HIS A 47 15.56 -10.54 -0.57
C HIS A 47 15.64 -9.71 0.72
N LEU A 48 14.79 -10.00 1.71
CA LEU A 48 14.91 -9.41 3.05
C LEU A 48 16.08 -10.02 3.79
N ILE A 49 17.07 -9.20 4.10
CA ILE A 49 18.31 -9.59 4.78
C ILE A 49 18.55 -8.69 6.01
N PRO A 50 19.46 -9.07 6.93
CA PRO A 50 19.74 -8.28 8.13
C PRO A 50 20.15 -6.84 7.86
N LYS A 51 20.65 -6.53 6.66
CA LYS A 51 21.04 -5.19 6.23
C LYS A 51 20.02 -4.44 5.35
N THR A 52 18.84 -4.99 5.08
CA THR A 52 17.78 -4.27 4.33
C THR A 52 17.20 -3.10 5.14
N TYR A 53 17.30 -1.90 4.58
CA TYR A 53 16.59 -0.72 5.05
C TYR A 53 15.15 -0.71 4.53
N LEU A 54 14.26 -0.23 5.39
CA LEU A 54 12.89 0.11 5.07
C LEU A 54 12.83 1.63 4.98
N CYS A 55 12.29 2.14 3.89
CA CYS A 55 12.27 3.55 3.59
C CYS A 55 10.83 3.99 3.32
N THR A 56 10.40 5.04 3.99
CA THR A 56 9.16 5.73 3.67
C THR A 56 9.45 7.18 3.36
N PHE A 57 8.67 7.75 2.45
CA PHE A 57 8.63 9.19 2.30
C PHE A 57 7.26 9.66 1.86
N ASP A 58 6.90 10.84 2.34
CA ASP A 58 5.67 11.54 2.02
C ASP A 58 5.94 12.69 1.04
N ILE A 59 4.96 12.95 0.17
CA ILE A 59 4.99 14.08 -0.76
C ILE A 59 4.21 15.24 -0.15
N THR A 60 4.94 16.28 0.25
CA THR A 60 4.33 17.47 0.84
C THR A 60 3.41 18.17 -0.15
N ASP A 61 2.18 18.47 0.28
CA ASP A 61 1.23 19.32 -0.43
C ASP A 61 0.93 18.86 -1.88
N LEU A 62 0.93 17.54 -2.13
CA LEU A 62 0.81 16.97 -3.48
C LEU A 62 -0.31 17.62 -4.31
N TYR A 63 -1.53 17.71 -3.77
CA TYR A 63 -2.67 18.24 -4.51
C TYR A 63 -2.59 19.73 -4.80
N THR A 64 -2.00 20.51 -3.89
CA THR A 64 -1.95 21.97 -3.99
C THR A 64 -0.76 22.46 -4.80
N MET A 65 0.20 21.58 -5.09
CA MET A 65 1.45 21.92 -5.80
C MET A 65 1.53 21.43 -7.25
N LEU A 66 0.46 20.82 -7.80
CA LEU A 66 0.41 20.36 -9.19
C LEU A 66 0.39 21.54 -10.19
N PRO A 67 1.41 21.69 -11.06
CA PRO A 67 1.40 22.70 -12.12
C PRO A 67 0.33 22.34 -13.15
N HIS A 68 -0.58 23.27 -13.48
CA HIS A 68 -1.78 22.96 -14.28
C HIS A 68 -1.45 22.42 -15.68
N GLU A 69 -0.73 23.19 -16.49
CA GLU A 69 -0.44 22.79 -17.88
C GLU A 69 0.40 21.52 -17.94
N GLU A 70 1.44 21.42 -17.14
CA GLU A 70 2.29 20.22 -17.06
C GLU A 70 1.51 18.98 -16.63
N SER A 71 0.63 19.11 -15.63
CA SER A 71 -0.21 17.99 -15.20
C SER A 71 -1.13 17.51 -16.32
N LEU A 72 -1.67 18.44 -17.12
CA LEU A 72 -2.50 18.10 -18.28
C LEU A 72 -1.67 17.48 -19.42
N ASP A 73 -0.42 17.93 -19.62
CA ASP A 73 0.51 17.32 -20.57
C ASP A 73 0.84 15.89 -20.16
N ILE A 74 1.15 15.66 -18.88
CA ILE A 74 1.42 14.33 -18.34
C ILE A 74 0.19 13.42 -18.44
N LEU A 75 -1.02 13.95 -18.21
CA LEU A 75 -2.26 13.20 -18.43
C LEU A 75 -2.37 12.72 -19.88
N ILE A 76 -2.09 13.59 -20.85
CA ILE A 76 -2.17 13.25 -22.26
C ILE A 76 -1.04 12.29 -22.66
N GLU A 77 0.18 12.51 -22.16
CA GLU A 77 1.30 11.58 -22.33
C GLU A 77 0.92 10.18 -21.81
N PHE A 78 0.35 10.09 -20.61
CA PHE A 78 -0.10 8.82 -20.02
C PHE A 78 -1.11 8.11 -20.93
N LEU A 79 -2.11 8.83 -21.44
CA LEU A 79 -3.13 8.24 -22.33
C LEU A 79 -2.52 7.77 -23.65
N VAL A 80 -1.70 8.60 -24.29
CA VAL A 80 -1.06 8.27 -25.57
C VAL A 80 -0.08 7.10 -25.42
N GLN A 81 0.73 7.08 -24.36
CA GLN A 81 1.69 6.02 -24.10
C GLN A 81 1.02 4.64 -23.96
N HIS A 82 -0.22 4.60 -23.45
CA HIS A 82 -1.00 3.36 -23.32
C HIS A 82 -1.96 3.11 -24.50
N GLY A 83 -1.77 3.82 -25.62
CA GLY A 83 -2.49 3.57 -26.87
C GLY A 83 -3.87 4.21 -26.97
N TYR A 84 -4.23 5.14 -26.08
CA TYR A 84 -5.53 5.81 -26.12
C TYR A 84 -5.50 7.05 -27.01
N GLN A 85 -6.28 7.04 -28.08
CA GLN A 85 -6.68 8.24 -28.82
C GLN A 85 -8.07 8.76 -28.41
N LYS A 86 -8.87 7.88 -27.80
CA LYS A 86 -10.18 8.16 -27.22
C LYS A 86 -10.39 7.30 -25.98
N VAL A 87 -11.15 7.78 -25.00
CA VAL A 87 -11.58 7.01 -23.83
C VAL A 87 -13.11 7.00 -23.80
N GLN A 88 -13.73 5.82 -23.85
CA GLN A 88 -15.19 5.65 -23.96
C GLN A 88 -15.80 6.55 -25.06
N ASN A 89 -15.21 6.50 -26.26
CA ASN A 89 -15.56 7.33 -27.44
C ASN A 89 -15.29 8.83 -27.33
N ILE A 90 -14.71 9.32 -26.23
CA ILE A 90 -14.37 10.73 -26.05
C ILE A 90 -12.93 10.96 -26.50
N PRO A 91 -12.68 11.83 -27.48
CA PRO A 91 -11.33 12.21 -27.90
C PRO A 91 -10.47 12.79 -26.77
N ILE A 92 -9.17 12.47 -26.77
CA ILE A 92 -8.24 12.94 -25.74
C ILE A 92 -8.12 14.47 -25.68
N ASP A 93 -8.33 15.19 -26.79
CA ASP A 93 -8.33 16.66 -26.81
C ASP A 93 -9.54 17.23 -26.04
N ILE A 94 -10.70 16.58 -26.14
CA ILE A 94 -11.90 16.92 -25.36
C ILE A 94 -11.66 16.62 -23.88
N ILE A 95 -11.04 15.47 -23.57
CA ILE A 95 -10.64 15.14 -22.19
C ILE A 95 -9.71 16.21 -21.62
N ARG A 96 -8.70 16.64 -22.38
CA ARG A 96 -7.80 17.74 -21.97
C ARG A 96 -8.57 19.02 -21.68
N LYS A 97 -9.49 19.43 -22.56
CA LYS A 97 -10.30 20.65 -22.39
C LYS A 97 -11.18 20.58 -21.14
N LEU A 98 -11.84 19.44 -20.91
CA LEU A 98 -12.65 19.24 -19.69
C LEU A 98 -11.79 19.27 -18.43
N ALA A 99 -10.61 18.63 -18.47
CA ALA A 99 -9.66 18.62 -17.37
C ALA A 99 -9.13 20.03 -17.05
N LEU A 100 -8.82 20.82 -18.09
CA LEU A 100 -8.41 22.22 -17.97
C LEU A 100 -9.48 23.06 -17.26
N ILE A 101 -10.75 22.90 -17.63
CA ILE A 101 -11.86 23.60 -16.98
C ILE A 101 -11.92 23.23 -15.49
N VAL A 102 -11.80 21.93 -15.16
CA VAL A 102 -11.87 21.49 -13.75
C VAL A 102 -10.76 22.10 -12.91
N ILE A 103 -9.53 22.19 -13.43
CA ILE A 103 -8.38 22.65 -12.65
C ILE A 103 -8.25 24.18 -12.61
N LYS A 104 -8.58 24.89 -13.70
CA LYS A 104 -8.48 26.36 -13.77
C LYS A 104 -9.68 27.08 -13.17
N GLU A 105 -10.89 26.54 -13.31
CA GLU A 105 -12.11 27.16 -12.78
C GLU A 105 -12.37 26.74 -11.32
N ASN A 106 -11.29 26.59 -10.55
CA ASN A 106 -11.38 26.35 -9.13
C ASN A 106 -11.41 27.66 -8.34
N VAL A 107 -12.62 28.12 -8.04
CA VAL A 107 -12.89 29.36 -7.31
C VAL A 107 -13.54 29.05 -5.96
N PHE A 108 -13.05 29.69 -4.90
CA PHE A 108 -13.60 29.58 -3.56
C PHE A 108 -13.72 30.96 -2.90
N VAL A 109 -14.53 31.05 -1.85
CA VAL A 109 -14.74 32.27 -1.07
C VAL A 109 -14.10 32.10 0.30
N TYR A 110 -13.25 33.05 0.67
CA TYR A 110 -12.68 33.13 2.02
C TYR A 110 -12.75 34.59 2.48
N GLU A 111 -13.19 34.84 3.71
CA GLU A 111 -13.37 36.19 4.26
C GLU A 111 -14.11 37.16 3.32
N LYS A 112 -15.21 36.69 2.69
CA LYS A 112 -16.03 37.45 1.72
C LYS A 112 -15.27 37.90 0.45
N LYS A 113 -14.08 37.36 0.18
CA LYS A 113 -13.31 37.59 -1.05
C LYS A 113 -13.30 36.33 -1.91
N PHE A 114 -13.32 36.53 -3.23
CA PHE A 114 -13.22 35.45 -4.21
C PHE A 114 -11.74 35.19 -4.51
N TYR A 115 -11.35 33.91 -4.44
CA TYR A 115 -10.01 33.45 -4.78
C TYR A 115 -10.12 32.39 -5.86
N ARG A 116 -9.19 32.42 -6.81
CA ARG A 116 -9.00 31.36 -7.79
C ARG A 116 -7.68 30.66 -7.49
N GLN A 117 -7.70 29.34 -7.42
CA GLN A 117 -6.50 28.56 -7.20
C GLN A 117 -5.56 28.69 -8.41
N ALA A 118 -4.35 29.18 -8.19
CA ALA A 118 -3.36 29.42 -9.26
C ALA A 118 -2.54 28.17 -9.62
N ILE A 119 -2.38 27.24 -8.66
CA ILE A 119 -1.64 25.99 -8.79
C ILE A 119 -2.32 24.90 -7.96
N GLY A 120 -2.21 23.65 -8.39
CA GLY A 120 -2.86 22.52 -7.75
C GLY A 120 -4.34 22.40 -8.11
N GLY A 121 -5.04 21.48 -7.46
CA GLY A 121 -6.48 21.31 -7.60
C GLY A 121 -7.20 21.32 -6.26
N ALA A 122 -8.54 21.34 -6.31
CA ALA A 122 -9.38 21.27 -5.12
C ALA A 122 -9.16 19.93 -4.40
N MET A 123 -8.82 19.99 -3.12
CA MET A 123 -8.90 18.81 -2.25
C MET A 123 -10.34 18.27 -2.26
N GLY A 124 -10.49 16.94 -2.38
CA GLY A 124 -11.79 16.28 -2.51
C GLY A 124 -12.37 16.27 -3.94
N SER A 125 -11.70 16.88 -4.93
CA SER A 125 -12.05 16.69 -6.35
C SER A 125 -11.63 15.30 -6.80
N ALA A 126 -12.61 14.50 -7.26
CA ALA A 126 -12.37 13.16 -7.80
C ALA A 126 -11.39 13.14 -8.99
N PHE A 127 -11.40 14.20 -9.80
CA PHE A 127 -10.47 14.33 -10.91
C PHE A 127 -9.07 14.71 -10.43
N THR A 128 -8.96 15.66 -9.50
CA THR A 128 -7.66 16.08 -8.93
C THR A 128 -6.92 14.90 -8.30
N LEU A 129 -7.63 14.01 -7.60
CA LEU A 129 -7.05 12.75 -7.09
C LEU A 129 -6.42 11.89 -8.19
N THR A 130 -7.15 11.71 -9.30
CA THR A 130 -6.68 10.89 -10.42
C THR A 130 -5.51 11.55 -11.13
N LEU A 131 -5.58 12.87 -11.30
CA LEU A 131 -4.53 13.65 -11.94
C LEU A 131 -3.23 13.65 -11.13
N ALA A 132 -3.32 13.81 -9.80
CA ALA A 132 -2.17 13.72 -8.90
C ALA A 132 -1.48 12.36 -9.02
N ASN A 133 -2.26 11.28 -9.04
CA ASN A 133 -1.74 9.93 -9.20
C ASN A 133 -1.04 9.71 -10.56
N ILE A 134 -1.58 10.26 -11.64
CA ILE A 134 -0.96 10.21 -12.97
C ILE A 134 0.32 11.07 -13.04
N PHE A 135 0.31 12.23 -12.38
CA PHE A 135 1.51 13.06 -12.23
C PHE A 135 2.63 12.29 -11.53
N MET A 136 2.29 11.68 -10.39
CA MET A 136 3.25 10.87 -9.62
C MET A 136 3.73 9.64 -10.38
N TRP A 137 2.88 9.01 -11.21
CA TRP A 137 3.30 7.92 -12.09
C TRP A 137 4.41 8.33 -13.07
N LYS A 138 4.42 9.57 -13.56
CA LYS A 138 5.50 10.09 -14.40
C LYS A 138 6.75 10.39 -13.58
N TRP A 139 6.57 11.07 -12.44
CA TRP A 139 7.65 11.47 -11.55
C TRP A 139 8.43 10.25 -11.01
N GLU A 140 7.74 9.17 -10.63
CA GLU A 140 8.34 8.01 -9.97
C GLU A 140 9.12 7.08 -10.93
N LYS A 141 9.01 7.25 -12.25
CA LYS A 141 9.54 6.30 -13.25
C LYS A 141 11.02 5.93 -13.02
N GLN A 142 11.87 6.92 -12.75
CA GLN A 142 13.31 6.70 -12.58
C GLN A 142 13.61 5.92 -11.29
N LEU A 143 12.96 6.32 -10.19
CA LEU A 143 13.11 5.67 -8.89
C LEU A 143 12.62 4.21 -8.94
N VAL A 144 11.43 3.99 -9.51
CA VAL A 144 10.87 2.66 -9.72
C VAL A 144 11.78 1.79 -10.56
N HIS A 145 12.35 2.32 -11.64
CA HIS A 145 13.25 1.56 -12.49
C HIS A 145 14.50 1.09 -11.74
N ARG A 146 15.15 2.01 -10.99
CA ARG A 146 16.33 1.69 -10.18
C ARG A 146 16.02 0.59 -9.14
N LEU A 147 14.92 0.72 -8.41
CA LEU A 147 14.54 -0.25 -7.38
C LEU A 147 14.19 -1.62 -7.97
N LYS A 148 13.49 -1.67 -9.11
CA LYS A 148 13.20 -2.91 -9.82
C LYS A 148 14.45 -3.65 -10.26
N VAL A 149 15.48 -2.94 -10.74
CA VAL A 149 16.77 -3.55 -11.12
C VAL A 149 17.46 -4.21 -9.93
N SER A 150 17.33 -3.64 -8.74
CA SER A 150 17.88 -4.20 -7.50
C SER A 150 16.96 -5.22 -6.81
N ASN A 151 15.86 -5.64 -7.46
CA ASN A 151 14.83 -6.53 -6.91
C ASN A 151 14.15 -6.01 -5.62
N GLU A 152 14.17 -4.70 -5.40
CA GLU A 152 13.57 -4.04 -4.24
C GLU A 152 12.08 -3.77 -4.45
N ILE A 153 11.33 -3.69 -3.35
CA ILE A 153 9.92 -3.28 -3.39
C ILE A 153 9.84 -1.77 -3.61
N TYR A 154 8.89 -1.34 -4.45
CA TYR A 154 8.38 0.02 -4.48
C TYR A 154 6.86 -0.03 -4.44
N GLY A 155 6.25 0.81 -3.61
CA GLY A 155 4.82 0.93 -3.52
C GLY A 155 4.40 2.33 -3.08
N ARG A 156 3.39 2.89 -3.75
CA ARG A 156 2.83 4.20 -3.42
C ARG A 156 1.35 4.10 -3.10
N TYR A 157 0.96 4.70 -1.98
CA TYR A 157 -0.42 4.99 -1.64
C TYR A 157 -0.63 6.49 -1.71
N VAL A 158 -1.12 6.98 -2.85
CA VAL A 158 -1.33 8.43 -3.08
C VAL A 158 -0.02 9.24 -2.92
N ASP A 159 0.18 9.90 -1.79
CA ASP A 159 1.31 10.73 -1.38
C ASP A 159 2.32 9.96 -0.51
N ASP A 160 1.88 8.91 0.19
CA ASP A 160 2.75 8.02 0.96
C ASP A 160 3.48 7.02 0.04
N ILE A 161 4.80 6.97 0.12
CA ILE A 161 5.65 6.03 -0.64
C ILE A 161 6.45 5.15 0.30
N PHE A 162 6.53 3.86 -0.03
CA PHE A 162 7.32 2.85 0.64
C PHE A 162 8.25 2.15 -0.34
N PHE A 163 9.49 1.90 0.08
CA PHE A 163 10.39 1.01 -0.65
C PHE A 163 11.40 0.33 0.28
N THR A 164 11.98 -0.77 -0.20
CA THR A 164 13.08 -1.46 0.47
C THR A 164 14.41 -1.14 -0.21
N SER A 165 15.52 -1.22 0.53
CA SER A 165 16.85 -1.12 -0.10
C SER A 165 17.92 -1.88 0.67
N ASN A 166 18.73 -2.65 -0.05
CA ASN A 166 19.93 -3.32 0.45
C ASN A 166 21.24 -2.54 0.24
N ASP A 167 21.14 -1.32 -0.31
CA ASP A 167 22.25 -0.40 -0.51
C ASP A 167 22.75 0.20 0.82
N SER A 168 23.86 0.93 0.77
CA SER A 168 24.31 1.72 1.92
C SER A 168 23.39 2.90 2.18
N LEU A 169 23.38 3.39 3.42
CA LEU A 169 22.54 4.53 3.80
C LEU A 169 22.87 5.77 2.95
N GLU A 170 24.14 6.00 2.65
CA GLU A 170 24.60 7.13 1.82
C GLU A 170 24.05 7.04 0.39
N SER A 171 24.02 5.83 -0.20
CA SER A 171 23.45 5.61 -1.53
C SER A 171 21.94 5.86 -1.57
N ILE A 172 21.24 5.46 -0.50
CA ILE A 172 19.80 5.71 -0.35
C ILE A 172 19.54 7.21 -0.20
N ASP A 173 20.32 7.91 0.62
CA ASP A 173 20.15 9.35 0.81
C ASP A 173 20.44 10.14 -0.46
N GLN A 174 21.50 9.79 -1.18
CA GLN A 174 21.80 10.39 -2.48
C GLN A 174 20.66 10.16 -3.48
N MET A 175 20.11 8.94 -3.54
CA MET A 175 18.98 8.63 -4.41
C MET A 175 17.76 9.49 -4.10
N LEU A 176 17.46 9.69 -2.82
CA LEU A 176 16.32 10.49 -2.38
C LEU A 176 16.58 11.99 -2.56
N ASP A 177 17.81 12.45 -2.44
CA ASP A 177 18.20 13.82 -2.81
C ASP A 177 18.02 14.09 -4.30
N GLU A 178 18.45 13.15 -5.16
CA GLU A 178 18.21 13.21 -6.61
C GLU A 178 16.70 13.25 -6.90
N ALA A 179 15.91 12.38 -6.26
CA ALA A 179 14.46 12.35 -6.42
C ALA A 179 13.78 13.65 -5.97
N ASN A 180 14.26 14.27 -4.88
CA ASN A 180 13.74 15.56 -4.39
C ASN A 180 14.01 16.72 -5.36
N ASN A 181 14.95 16.53 -6.30
CA ASN A 181 15.31 17.51 -7.32
C ASN A 181 14.68 17.21 -8.70
N PHE A 182 13.93 16.11 -8.86
CA PHE A 182 13.26 15.79 -10.13
C PHE A 182 12.25 16.86 -10.55
N HIS A 183 11.60 17.52 -9.59
CA HIS A 183 10.61 18.55 -9.88
C HIS A 183 10.61 19.63 -8.78
N PRO A 184 10.60 20.94 -9.13
CA PRO A 184 10.72 22.02 -8.16
C PRO A 184 9.60 22.05 -7.11
N ASN A 185 8.39 21.64 -7.50
CA ASN A 185 7.20 21.70 -6.64
C ASN A 185 6.92 20.40 -5.87
N ILE A 186 7.75 19.37 -6.05
CA ILE A 186 7.64 18.14 -5.28
C ILE A 186 8.69 18.19 -4.18
N LYS A 187 8.26 17.97 -2.94
CA LYS A 187 9.13 17.91 -1.77
C LYS A 187 8.86 16.64 -0.99
N LEU A 188 9.96 15.98 -0.60
CA LEU A 188 9.95 14.70 0.07
C LEU A 188 10.27 14.87 1.55
N VAL A 189 9.46 14.25 2.41
CA VAL A 189 9.78 14.05 3.83
C VAL A 189 10.05 12.57 4.04
N ARG A 190 11.32 12.21 4.24
CA ARG A 190 11.76 10.81 4.30
C ARG A 190 12.02 10.32 5.73
N LYS A 191 11.79 9.03 5.93
CA LYS A 191 12.18 8.25 7.11
C LYS A 191 12.83 6.96 6.64
N ILE A 192 14.08 6.73 7.05
CA ILE A 192 14.85 5.53 6.71
C ILE A 192 15.17 4.81 8.00
N GLY A 193 14.95 3.51 8.05
CA GLY A 193 15.24 2.73 9.25
C GLY A 193 15.07 1.24 9.07
N ARG A 194 15.15 0.52 10.18
CA ARG A 194 14.78 -0.90 10.27
C ARG A 194 13.38 -1.11 10.82
N ASN A 195 12.77 -0.04 11.27
CA ASN A 195 11.41 0.03 11.74
C ASN A 195 10.80 1.32 11.19
N VAL A 196 9.81 1.21 10.31
CA VAL A 196 9.13 2.35 9.72
C VAL A 196 7.61 2.13 9.72
N PRO A 197 6.83 3.17 10.04
CA PRO A 197 5.40 3.14 9.83
C PRO A 197 5.09 3.44 8.36
N PHE A 198 4.09 2.75 7.81
CA PHE A 198 3.46 3.06 6.53
C PHE A 198 1.96 2.80 6.62
N LEU A 199 1.14 3.81 6.32
CA LEU A 199 -0.30 3.79 6.59
C LEU A 199 -0.57 3.43 8.06
N ASP A 200 -1.36 2.38 8.29
CA ASP A 200 -1.73 1.84 9.60
C ASP A 200 -0.83 0.68 10.08
N VAL A 201 0.29 0.44 9.39
CA VAL A 201 1.15 -0.74 9.61
C VAL A 201 2.54 -0.31 10.07
N LEU A 202 3.03 -0.93 11.13
CA LEU A 202 4.42 -0.82 11.56
C LEU A 202 5.20 -1.99 10.98
N ILE A 203 6.23 -1.68 10.19
CA ILE A 203 7.02 -2.67 9.49
C ILE A 203 8.42 -2.67 10.09
N GLU A 204 8.86 -3.84 10.54
CA GLU A 204 10.15 -4.02 11.18
C GLU A 204 10.96 -5.15 10.51
N ASN A 205 12.23 -4.89 10.27
CA ASN A 205 13.22 -5.88 9.88
C ASN A 205 14.08 -6.28 11.09
N ARG A 206 13.71 -7.38 11.75
CA ARG A 206 14.46 -7.96 12.88
C ARG A 206 15.54 -8.90 12.38
N LYS A 207 16.69 -8.33 11.95
CA LYS A 207 17.86 -9.09 11.49
C LYS A 207 17.53 -10.11 10.38
N GLY A 208 16.71 -9.71 9.40
CA GLY A 208 16.28 -10.53 8.27
C GLY A 208 14.91 -11.19 8.44
N THR A 209 14.30 -11.06 9.62
CA THR A 209 12.92 -11.51 9.86
C THR A 209 11.96 -10.33 9.76
N LEU A 210 10.95 -10.44 8.90
CA LEU A 210 9.86 -9.48 8.79
C LEU A 210 8.97 -9.57 10.03
N THR A 211 8.71 -8.44 10.66
CA THR A 211 7.72 -8.30 11.74
C THR A 211 6.76 -7.17 11.38
N ILE A 212 5.47 -7.40 11.60
CA ILE A 212 4.40 -6.49 11.23
C ILE A 212 3.46 -6.36 12.44
N SER A 213 3.09 -5.14 12.78
CA SER A 213 2.08 -4.86 13.80
C SER A 213 1.22 -3.65 13.42
N VAL A 214 0.14 -3.40 14.16
CA VAL A 214 -0.64 -2.17 14.02
C VAL A 214 0.25 -0.98 14.41
N TYR A 215 0.23 0.09 13.62
CA TYR A 215 0.87 1.34 13.96
C TYR A 215 -0.12 2.32 14.60
N HIS A 216 0.26 2.86 15.76
CA HIS A 216 -0.43 3.98 16.39
C HIS A 216 0.50 5.19 16.38
N LYS A 217 0.03 6.33 15.86
CA LYS A 217 0.79 7.58 15.89
C LYS A 217 0.96 8.01 17.34
N GLU A 218 2.16 8.44 17.73
CA GLU A 218 2.43 8.91 19.11
C GLU A 218 1.56 10.10 19.52
N ALA A 219 1.21 10.95 18.55
CA ALA A 219 0.29 12.08 18.75
C ALA A 219 -1.19 11.72 18.60
N ALA A 220 -1.53 10.44 18.40
CA ALA A 220 -2.93 10.02 18.34
C ALA A 220 -3.55 10.12 19.74
N GLU A 221 -4.29 11.19 19.96
CA GLU A 221 -5.17 11.27 21.12
C GLU A 221 -6.31 10.25 20.96
N PRO A 222 -6.80 9.62 22.04
CA PRO A 222 -7.81 8.58 21.97
C PRO A 222 -9.21 9.17 21.73
N TYR A 223 -9.33 10.26 20.98
CA TYR A 223 -10.61 10.91 20.69
C TYR A 223 -11.25 10.26 19.47
N VAL A 224 -12.50 9.86 19.64
CA VAL A 224 -13.38 9.50 18.52
C VAL A 224 -14.46 10.55 18.37
N VAL A 225 -15.23 10.48 17.28
CA VAL A 225 -16.39 11.36 17.09
C VAL A 225 -17.29 11.23 18.33
N PRO A 226 -17.59 12.34 19.04
CA PRO A 226 -18.38 12.27 20.27
C PRO A 226 -19.75 11.66 20.03
N PHE A 227 -20.18 10.72 20.86
CA PHE A 227 -21.43 9.97 20.64
C PHE A 227 -22.69 10.83 20.73
N GLY A 228 -22.63 11.96 21.46
CA GLY A 228 -23.69 12.95 21.51
C GLY A 228 -23.75 13.92 20.33
N SER A 229 -22.86 13.79 19.33
CA SER A 229 -22.86 14.64 18.14
C SER A 229 -23.93 14.21 17.13
N ASP A 230 -24.38 15.13 16.27
CA ASP A 230 -25.45 14.91 15.27
C ASP A 230 -24.96 14.12 14.03
N HIS A 231 -24.09 13.14 14.26
CA HIS A 231 -23.63 12.23 13.21
C HIS A 231 -24.56 11.01 13.12
N PRO A 232 -24.79 10.48 11.91
CA PRO A 232 -25.58 9.26 11.76
C PRO A 232 -25.00 8.09 12.56
N GLY A 233 -25.87 7.26 13.15
CA GLY A 233 -25.48 6.12 13.99
C GLY A 233 -24.46 5.14 13.36
N HIS A 234 -24.45 5.03 12.03
CA HIS A 234 -23.48 4.16 11.33
C HIS A 234 -22.04 4.70 11.38
N VAL A 235 -21.83 6.00 11.55
CA VAL A 235 -20.49 6.60 11.66
C VAL A 235 -19.79 6.07 12.91
N PHE A 236 -20.50 6.05 14.04
CA PHE A 236 -19.96 5.53 15.30
C PHE A 236 -19.63 4.03 15.23
N ARG A 237 -20.54 3.23 14.66
CA ARG A 237 -20.29 1.79 14.43
C ARG A 237 -19.09 1.55 13.52
N ASN A 238 -19.00 2.29 12.42
CA ASN A 238 -17.90 2.17 11.48
C ASN A 238 -16.54 2.49 12.12
N THR A 239 -16.47 3.40 13.09
CA THR A 239 -15.23 3.67 13.86
C THR A 239 -14.76 2.42 14.59
N ALA A 240 -15.67 1.73 15.29
CA ALA A 240 -15.35 0.48 15.98
C ALA A 240 -15.03 -0.65 14.99
N ASP A 241 -15.88 -0.86 13.99
CA ASP A 241 -15.70 -1.92 13.00
C ASP A 241 -14.37 -1.77 12.25
N THR A 242 -13.99 -0.55 11.88
CA THR A 242 -12.71 -0.28 11.20
C THR A 242 -11.52 -0.60 12.10
N ALA A 243 -11.57 -0.20 13.36
CA ALA A 243 -10.48 -0.44 14.30
C ALA A 243 -10.33 -1.92 14.63
N ILE A 244 -11.43 -2.66 14.80
CA ILE A 244 -11.43 -4.12 14.99
C ILE A 244 -10.91 -4.81 13.73
N THR A 245 -11.44 -4.44 12.56
CA THR A 245 -10.98 -5.00 11.28
C THR A 245 -9.49 -4.79 11.08
N ARG A 246 -8.97 -3.62 11.47
CA ARG A 246 -7.54 -3.31 11.43
C ARG A 246 -6.72 -4.23 12.35
N ALA A 247 -7.15 -4.41 13.59
CA ALA A 247 -6.50 -5.32 14.53
C ALA A 247 -6.49 -6.77 13.97
N VAL A 248 -7.63 -7.25 13.46
CA VAL A 248 -7.74 -8.58 12.84
C VAL A 248 -6.82 -8.75 11.62
N ARG A 249 -6.64 -7.70 10.82
CA ARG A 249 -5.83 -7.76 9.60
C ARG A 249 -4.33 -7.81 9.90
N TYR A 250 -3.86 -7.06 10.89
CA TYR A 250 -2.43 -6.81 11.10
C TYR A 250 -1.82 -7.56 12.28
N SER A 251 -2.61 -7.97 13.28
CA SER A 251 -2.12 -8.81 14.38
C SER A 251 -1.75 -10.20 13.85
N ARG A 252 -0.57 -10.70 14.26
CA ARG A 252 -0.07 -12.04 13.93
C ARG A 252 -0.29 -13.03 15.05
N THR A 253 -0.40 -12.55 16.28
CA THR A 253 -0.64 -13.38 17.46
C THR A 253 -1.92 -12.94 18.19
N LEU A 254 -2.50 -13.87 18.96
CA LEU A 254 -3.64 -13.56 19.81
C LEU A 254 -3.28 -12.47 20.84
N SER A 255 -2.06 -12.51 21.39
CA SER A 255 -1.61 -11.51 22.36
C SER A 255 -1.54 -10.10 21.76
N GLU A 256 -1.07 -9.96 20.51
CA GLU A 256 -1.06 -8.67 19.83
C GLU A 256 -2.49 -8.17 19.58
N PHE A 257 -3.40 -9.07 19.18
CA PHE A 257 -4.79 -8.72 18.99
C PHE A 257 -5.46 -8.28 20.30
N GLU A 258 -5.25 -9.02 21.39
CA GLU A 258 -5.79 -8.69 22.71
C GLU A 258 -5.33 -7.32 23.21
N GLU A 259 -4.08 -6.94 22.93
CA GLU A 259 -3.57 -5.61 23.27
C GLU A 259 -4.23 -4.51 22.44
N GLU A 260 -4.40 -4.72 21.13
CA GLU A 260 -5.16 -3.80 20.27
C GLU A 260 -6.61 -3.64 20.75
N ILE A 261 -7.25 -4.74 21.14
CA ILE A 261 -8.57 -4.73 21.76
C ILE A 261 -8.57 -3.91 23.06
N ARG A 262 -7.56 -4.07 23.92
CA ARG A 262 -7.45 -3.31 25.17
C ARG A 262 -7.33 -1.81 24.87
N GLN A 263 -6.48 -1.41 23.93
CA GLN A 263 -6.32 -0.01 23.52
C GLN A 263 -7.64 0.57 23.00
N MET A 264 -8.37 -0.16 22.17
CA MET A 264 -9.68 0.27 21.68
C MET A 264 -10.71 0.41 22.80
N LYS A 265 -10.77 -0.52 23.76
CA LYS A 265 -11.68 -0.43 24.91
C LYS A 265 -11.40 0.81 25.75
N LEU A 266 -10.12 1.13 25.99
CA LEU A 266 -9.72 2.35 26.68
C LEU A 266 -10.18 3.58 25.90
N MET A 267 -9.92 3.62 24.58
CA MET A 267 -10.37 4.71 23.72
C MET A 267 -11.88 4.92 23.80
N PHE A 268 -12.70 3.88 23.67
CA PHE A 268 -14.16 4.01 23.78
C PHE A 268 -14.62 4.42 25.18
N LEU A 269 -13.97 3.93 26.23
CA LEU A 269 -14.25 4.36 27.61
C LEU A 269 -13.99 5.86 27.79
N TYR A 270 -12.89 6.39 27.25
CA TYR A 270 -12.56 7.82 27.29
C TYR A 270 -13.60 8.70 26.57
N ASN A 271 -14.38 8.14 25.64
CA ASN A 271 -15.39 8.86 24.87
C ASN A 271 -16.83 8.52 25.31
N GLU A 272 -17.01 7.96 26.51
CA GLU A 272 -18.32 7.62 27.11
C GLU A 272 -19.17 6.67 26.23
N ALA A 273 -18.51 5.78 25.49
CA ALA A 273 -19.08 5.02 24.37
C ALA A 273 -19.36 3.53 24.66
N HIS A 274 -19.51 3.15 25.93
CA HIS A 274 -19.31 1.77 26.37
C HIS A 274 -20.33 0.75 25.83
N GLU A 275 -21.50 1.20 25.38
CA GLU A 275 -22.61 0.32 24.95
C GLU A 275 -22.46 -0.25 23.53
N TYR A 276 -21.56 0.28 22.70
CA TYR A 276 -21.48 -0.07 21.27
C TYR A 276 -20.51 -1.22 20.94
N CYS A 277 -19.88 -1.82 21.95
CA CYS A 277 -18.68 -2.66 21.77
C CYS A 277 -18.80 -4.13 22.22
N SER A 278 -19.97 -4.62 22.62
CA SER A 278 -20.03 -5.98 23.22
C SER A 278 -20.21 -7.09 22.17
N ASP A 279 -21.08 -6.90 21.19
CA ASP A 279 -21.52 -8.01 20.31
C ASP A 279 -20.56 -8.27 19.13
N HIS A 280 -19.92 -7.22 18.60
CA HIS A 280 -18.98 -7.33 17.46
C HIS A 280 -17.62 -7.93 17.83
N TRP A 281 -17.24 -7.83 19.11
CA TRP A 281 -15.96 -8.31 19.63
C TRP A 281 -15.85 -9.83 19.56
N ASN A 282 -16.87 -10.54 20.04
CA ASN A 282 -16.87 -11.99 20.14
C ASN A 282 -16.80 -12.68 18.75
N LEU A 283 -17.43 -12.07 17.75
CA LEU A 283 -17.42 -12.56 16.37
C LEU A 283 -16.03 -12.42 15.73
N SER A 284 -15.37 -11.28 15.98
CA SER A 284 -14.05 -10.97 15.42
C SER A 284 -12.94 -11.80 16.07
N GLU A 285 -13.04 -12.07 17.37
CA GLU A 285 -12.14 -12.96 18.09
C GLU A 285 -12.23 -14.40 17.57
N SER A 286 -13.45 -14.87 17.28
CA SER A 286 -13.66 -16.19 16.67
C SER A 286 -13.04 -16.29 15.27
N GLN A 287 -13.19 -15.25 14.43
CA GLN A 287 -12.58 -15.20 13.09
C GLN A 287 -11.05 -15.24 13.13
N LEU A 288 -10.44 -14.60 14.13
CA LEU A 288 -8.99 -14.67 14.32
C LEU A 288 -8.52 -16.03 14.81
N LYS A 289 -9.23 -16.65 15.75
CA LYS A 289 -8.90 -18.00 16.21
C LYS A 289 -8.90 -18.98 15.03
N THR A 290 -9.93 -18.95 14.19
CA THR A 290 -9.96 -19.76 12.96
C THR A 290 -8.78 -19.47 12.03
N ARG A 291 -8.39 -18.20 11.83
CA ARG A 291 -7.25 -17.85 10.96
C ARG A 291 -5.90 -18.29 11.53
N ILE A 292 -5.71 -18.20 12.85
CA ILE A 292 -4.50 -18.65 13.53
C ILE A 292 -4.43 -20.18 13.49
N ASP A 293 -5.54 -20.87 13.78
CA ASP A 293 -5.64 -22.33 13.70
C ASP A 293 -5.34 -22.84 12.28
N ASP A 294 -5.89 -22.17 11.24
CA ASP A 294 -5.60 -22.48 9.83
C ASP A 294 -4.12 -22.25 9.46
N GLN A 295 -3.48 -21.22 10.02
CA GLN A 295 -2.05 -20.95 9.80
C GLN A 295 -1.15 -21.96 10.50
N ASP A 296 -1.48 -22.34 11.73
CA ASP A 296 -0.77 -23.39 12.46
C ASP A 296 -0.92 -24.73 11.74
N ASP A 297 -2.12 -25.11 11.30
CA ASP A 297 -2.36 -26.33 10.52
C ASP A 297 -1.58 -26.35 9.20
N GLN A 298 -1.45 -25.21 8.52
CA GLN A 298 -0.65 -25.08 7.30
C GLN A 298 0.87 -25.23 7.59
N ILE A 299 1.36 -24.66 8.70
CA ILE A 299 2.74 -24.80 9.17
C ILE A 299 3.04 -26.26 9.58
N TYR A 300 2.12 -26.92 10.27
CA TYR A 300 2.23 -28.34 10.64
C TYR A 300 2.24 -29.23 9.39
N SER A 301 1.37 -29.00 8.41
CA SER A 301 1.35 -29.72 7.13
C SER A 301 2.65 -29.55 6.32
N GLU A 302 3.22 -28.34 6.31
CA GLU A 302 4.52 -28.08 5.67
C GLU A 302 5.69 -28.72 6.42
N CYS A 303 5.64 -28.74 7.76
CA CYS A 303 6.61 -29.43 8.59
C CYS A 303 6.56 -30.96 8.37
N GLU A 304 5.37 -31.55 8.29
CA GLU A 304 5.18 -32.97 7.99
C GLU A 304 5.69 -33.33 6.58
N LYS A 305 5.41 -32.52 5.56
CA LYS A 305 5.97 -32.70 4.21
C LYS A 305 7.50 -32.65 4.19
N ARG A 306 8.11 -31.76 4.99
CA ARG A 306 9.57 -31.67 5.14
C ARG A 306 10.16 -32.86 5.92
N GLN A 307 9.42 -33.44 6.86
CA GLN A 307 9.83 -34.64 7.59
C GLN A 307 9.66 -35.92 6.76
N GLN A 308 8.59 -36.03 5.97
CA GLN A 308 8.36 -37.14 5.05
C GLN A 308 9.35 -37.12 3.87
N GLY A 309 9.76 -35.94 3.40
CA GLY A 309 10.85 -35.79 2.41
C GLY A 309 12.25 -36.15 2.94
N LYS A 310 12.43 -36.23 4.27
CA LYS A 310 13.67 -36.68 4.92
C LYS A 310 13.65 -38.16 5.34
N MET A 311 12.51 -38.85 5.22
CA MET A 311 12.38 -40.28 5.44
C MET A 311 12.27 -41.05 4.11
N GLN A 312 13.32 -41.00 3.30
CA GLN A 312 13.62 -42.12 2.40
C GLN A 312 14.97 -42.71 2.83
N PRO A 313 14.99 -43.96 3.36
CA PRO A 313 16.25 -44.62 3.62
C PRO A 313 16.91 -45.00 2.30
N GLU A 314 18.15 -44.54 2.09
CA GLU A 314 19.07 -45.07 1.08
C GLU A 314 19.24 -46.58 1.29
N THR A 315 18.47 -47.38 0.57
CA THR A 315 18.73 -48.81 0.43
C THR A 315 19.80 -48.98 -0.64
N GLY A 316 21.06 -48.85 -0.21
CA GLY A 316 22.23 -49.22 -0.99
C GLY A 316 22.18 -50.71 -1.37
N LYS A 317 21.85 -51.00 -2.63
CA LYS A 317 22.10 -52.32 -3.22
C LYS A 317 23.59 -52.45 -3.53
N THR A 318 24.33 -53.09 -2.63
CA THR A 318 25.64 -53.69 -2.90
C THR A 318 25.47 -54.82 -3.92
N LYS A 319 25.94 -54.61 -5.16
CA LYS A 319 26.12 -55.67 -6.15
C LYS A 319 27.34 -56.51 -5.78
N THR A 320 27.11 -57.73 -5.30
CA THR A 320 28.12 -58.79 -5.28
C THR A 320 27.96 -59.64 -6.55
N SER A 321 28.95 -59.55 -7.43
CA SER A 321 29.11 -60.42 -8.59
C SER A 321 29.55 -61.82 -8.15
N ARG A 322 28.76 -62.86 -8.50
CA ARG A 322 29.24 -64.24 -8.56
C ARG A 322 29.03 -64.79 -9.97
N SER A 323 30.14 -65.27 -10.50
CA SER A 323 30.31 -65.98 -11.76
C SER A 323 29.47 -67.27 -11.83
N SER A 324 28.81 -67.49 -12.96
CA SER A 324 28.47 -68.83 -13.42
C SER A 324 28.81 -68.96 -14.91
N THR A 325 29.74 -69.89 -15.15
CA THR A 325 30.18 -70.43 -16.43
C THR A 325 29.02 -71.05 -17.22
N ALA A 326 28.89 -70.69 -18.49
CA ALA A 326 28.26 -71.56 -19.49
C ALA A 326 28.88 -71.29 -20.87
N LYS A 327 29.20 -72.39 -21.55
CA LYS A 327 30.01 -72.53 -22.75
C LYS A 327 29.31 -71.97 -24.01
N GLN A 328 30.15 -71.47 -24.93
CA GLN A 328 30.02 -71.51 -26.40
C GLN A 328 29.36 -72.81 -26.93
N PRO A 329 28.79 -72.87 -28.17
CA PRO A 329 29.51 -72.45 -29.39
C PRO A 329 28.69 -72.01 -30.64
N LEU A 330 29.46 -71.57 -31.67
CA LEU A 330 29.19 -71.55 -33.13
C LEU A 330 27.99 -70.67 -33.59
N THR A 331 28.10 -69.73 -34.52
CA THR A 331 29.03 -69.47 -35.65
C THR A 331 28.93 -67.99 -35.98
#